data_AF-A0A7X7D8X9-F1
#
_entry.id   AF-A0A7X7D8X9-F1
#
_cell.length_a   1.000
_cell.length_b   1.000
_cell.length_c   1.000
_cell.angle_alpha   90.00
_cell.angle_beta   90.00
_cell.angle_gamma   90.00
#
_symmetry.space_group_name_H-M   'P 1'
#
loop_
_entity.id
_entity.type
_entity.pdbx_description
1 polymer ?
#
loop_
_entity_poly.entity_id
_entity_poly.type
_entity_poly.pdbx_seq_one_letter_code
_entity_poly.pdbx_strand_id
1 'polypeptide(L)'
;RHDEHARVAIVDVAHIVTTRALADGDLTTARQAAETGALAAPHEEIPRLDLAAVAAAEGAQQEAQRIIRDEVANRTDDDRAPPEVPERTAQILRQRHPWATTRAS
;
A
#
# COMPACT_ATOMS: atom_id res chain seq x y z
N ARG A 1 -4.89 10.61 -20.46
CA ARG A 1 -3.77 9.67 -20.76
C ARG A 1 -2.42 10.15 -20.18
N HIS A 2 -2.17 11.46 -20.00
CA HIS A 2 -1.02 11.93 -19.21
C HIS A 2 -1.28 11.93 -17.68
N ASP A 3 -2.54 12.15 -17.28
CA ASP A 3 -2.93 12.25 -15.86
C ASP A 3 -2.80 10.92 -15.11
N GLU A 4 -2.95 9.80 -15.81
CA GLU A 4 -2.82 8.46 -15.24
C GLU A 4 -1.36 8.15 -14.86
N HIS A 5 -0.41 8.50 -15.72
CA HIS A 5 1.02 8.35 -15.43
C HIS A 5 1.48 9.25 -14.29
N ALA A 6 0.92 10.46 -14.19
CA ALA A 6 1.22 11.36 -13.09
C ALA A 6 0.71 10.81 -11.74
N ARG A 7 -0.47 10.19 -11.70
CA ARG A 7 -0.99 9.56 -10.49
C ARG A 7 -0.15 8.38 -10.01
N VAL A 8 0.23 7.48 -10.92
CA VAL A 8 1.09 6.33 -10.60
C VAL A 8 2.44 6.79 -10.03
N ALA A 9 3.06 7.81 -10.64
CA ALA A 9 4.32 8.35 -10.15
C ALA A 9 4.20 8.95 -8.73
N ILE A 10 3.07 9.59 -8.39
CA ILE A 10 2.84 10.10 -7.03
C ILE A 10 2.70 8.94 -6.04
N VAL A 11 1.96 7.89 -6.39
CA VAL A 11 1.81 6.69 -5.55
C VAL A 11 3.15 6.01 -5.30
N ASP A 12 3.98 5.85 -6.34
CA ASP A 12 5.31 5.23 -6.22
C ASP A 12 6.24 6.01 -5.29
N VAL A 13 6.28 7.34 -5.44
CA VAL A 13 7.12 8.20 -4.58
C VAL A 13 6.59 8.21 -3.15
N ALA A 14 5.27 8.32 -2.97
CA ALA A 14 4.64 8.23 -1.65
C ALA A 14 5.01 6.91 -0.94
N HIS A 15 4.92 5.79 -1.64
CA HIS A 15 5.27 4.48 -1.08
C HIS A 15 6.75 4.37 -0.67
N ILE A 16 7.67 4.88 -1.49
CA ILE A 16 9.11 4.92 -1.14
C ILE A 16 9.34 5.76 0.12
N VAL A 17 8.70 6.92 0.23
CA VAL A 17 8.83 7.78 1.41
C VAL A 17 8.23 7.12 2.64
N THR A 18 7.03 6.52 2.54
CA THR A 18 6.39 5.80 3.65
C THR A 18 7.28 4.68 4.18
N THR A 19 7.74 3.80 3.29
CA THR A 19 8.58 2.65 3.69
C THR A 19 9.90 3.09 4.32
N ARG A 20 10.52 4.15 3.79
CA ARG A 20 11.74 4.71 4.38
C ARG A 20 11.49 5.32 5.75
N ALA A 21 10.45 6.14 5.89
CA ALA A 21 10.09 6.80 7.14
C ALA A 21 9.71 5.79 8.24
N LEU A 22 8.99 4.72 7.89
CA LEU A 22 8.72 3.59 8.80
C LEU A 22 10.02 2.92 9.27
N ALA A 23 10.98 2.70 8.38
CA ALA A 23 12.26 2.11 8.74
C ALA A 23 13.09 3.01 9.68
N ASP A 24 12.95 4.33 9.53
CA ASP A 24 13.61 5.33 10.37
C ASP A 24 12.82 5.64 11.66
N GLY A 25 11.62 5.08 11.83
CA GLY A 25 10.73 5.34 12.97
C GLY A 25 10.03 6.70 12.92
N ASP A 26 10.10 7.41 11.79
CA ASP A 26 9.42 8.69 11.57
C ASP A 26 7.97 8.45 11.12
N LEU A 27 7.11 8.18 12.11
CA LEU A 27 5.71 7.85 11.86
C LEU A 27 4.91 9.04 11.30
N THR A 28 5.30 10.28 11.62
CA THR A 28 4.64 11.48 11.10
C THR A 28 4.86 11.61 9.59
N THR A 29 6.11 11.52 9.13
CA THR A 29 6.42 11.55 7.70
C THR A 29 5.79 10.36 6.98
N ALA A 30 5.79 9.18 7.60
CA ALA A 30 5.18 7.99 7.02
C ALA A 30 3.67 8.16 6.80
N ARG A 31 2.94 8.71 7.79
CA ARG A 31 1.50 9.00 7.64
C ARG A 31 1.24 10.00 6.52
N GLN A 32 1.95 11.13 6.53
CA GLN A 32 1.74 12.19 5.55
C GLN A 32 1.97 11.72 4.11
N ALA A 33 3.01 10.90 3.90
CA ALA A 33 3.29 10.31 2.60
C ALA A 33 2.18 9.34 2.15
N ALA A 34 1.75 8.43 3.03
CA ALA A 34 0.68 7.48 2.74
C ALA A 34 -0.65 8.18 2.42
N GLU A 35 -1.03 9.21 3.19
CA GLU A 35 -2.21 10.05 2.93
C GLU A 35 -2.11 10.78 1.58
N THR A 36 -0.92 11.30 1.25
CA THR A 36 -0.68 11.97 -0.04
C THR A 36 -0.89 11.00 -1.21
N GLY A 37 -0.40 9.76 -1.10
CA GLY A 37 -0.64 8.71 -2.10
C GLY A 37 -2.13 8.39 -2.23
N ALA A 38 -2.85 8.29 -1.11
CA ALA A 38 -4.28 7.97 -1.09
C ALA A 38 -5.13 9.10 -1.71
N LEU A 39 -4.75 10.37 -1.49
CA LEU A 39 -5.39 11.53 -2.11
C LEU A 39 -5.13 11.60 -3.62
N ALA A 40 -3.92 11.27 -4.06
CA ALA A 40 -3.56 11.29 -5.47
C ALA A 40 -4.23 10.18 -6.28
N ALA A 41 -4.44 9.01 -5.68
CA ALA A 41 -5.09 7.88 -6.32
C ALA A 41 -6.01 7.12 -5.33
N PRO A 42 -7.24 7.64 -5.09
CA PRO A 42 -8.18 7.07 -4.12
C PRO A 42 -8.67 5.66 -4.46
N HIS A 43 -8.36 5.12 -5.64
CA HIS A 43 -8.74 3.77 -6.05
C HIS A 43 -7.53 2.81 -6.09
N GLU A 44 -6.35 3.25 -5.65
CA GLU A 44 -5.17 2.38 -5.58
C GLU A 44 -5.08 1.69 -4.22
N GLU A 45 -4.54 0.47 -4.22
CA GLU A 45 -4.42 -0.34 -3.01
C GLU A 45 -3.15 -0.01 -2.22
N ILE A 46 -2.06 0.36 -2.91
CA ILE A 46 -0.75 0.62 -2.29
C ILE A 46 -0.85 1.68 -1.18
N PRO A 47 -1.47 2.86 -1.39
CA PRO A 47 -1.54 3.86 -0.33
C PRO A 47 -2.36 3.42 0.90
N ARG A 48 -3.32 2.52 0.73
CA ARG A 48 -4.13 1.97 1.84
C ARG A 48 -3.34 0.96 2.66
N LEU A 49 -2.57 0.11 1.99
CA LEU A 49 -1.65 -0.82 2.64
C LEU A 49 -0.59 -0.06 3.44
N ASP A 50 -0.10 1.05 2.88
CA ASP A 50 0.81 1.98 3.56
C ASP A 50 0.15 2.60 4.80
N LEU A 51 -1.08 3.09 4.70
CA LEU A 51 -1.83 3.62 5.87
C LEU A 51 -2.06 2.55 6.95
N ALA A 52 -2.35 1.31 6.56
CA ALA A 52 -2.49 0.21 7.51
C ALA A 52 -1.15 -0.12 8.21
N ALA A 53 -0.04 -0.11 7.46
CA ALA A 53 1.30 -0.31 8.02
C ALA A 53 1.68 0.81 9.00
N VAL A 54 1.37 2.06 8.66
CA VAL A 54 1.56 3.22 9.56
C VAL A 54 0.72 3.09 10.81
N ALA A 55 -0.58 2.78 10.68
CA ALA A 55 -1.46 2.57 11.84
C ALA A 55 -0.94 1.45 12.75
N ALA A 56 -0.43 0.35 12.18
CA ALA A 56 0.17 -0.72 12.95
C ALA A 56 1.44 -0.25 13.69
N ALA A 57 2.32 0.52 13.03
CA ALA A 57 3.54 1.06 13.62
C ALA A 57 3.28 2.07 14.75
N GLU A 58 2.17 2.80 14.68
CA GLU A 58 1.71 3.69 15.74
C GLU A 58 1.02 2.99 16.92
N GLY A 59 0.81 1.67 16.82
CA GLY A 59 0.08 0.90 17.82
C GLY A 59 -1.44 0.92 17.66
N ALA A 60 -1.97 1.57 16.61
CA ALA A 60 -3.39 1.61 16.28
C ALA A 60 -3.84 0.34 15.52
N GLN A 61 -3.68 -0.83 16.17
CA GLN A 61 -3.93 -2.14 15.55
C GLN A 61 -5.37 -2.31 15.04
N GLN A 62 -6.36 -1.74 15.73
CA GLN A 62 -7.76 -1.78 15.31
C GLN A 62 -7.99 -1.01 14.01
N GLU A 63 -7.31 0.11 13.84
CA GLU A 63 -7.38 0.92 12.63
C GLU A 63 -6.69 0.22 11.46
N ALA A 64 -5.50 -0.34 11.67
CA ALA A 64 -4.82 -1.14 10.65
C ALA A 64 -5.71 -2.27 10.13
N GLN A 65 -6.36 -3.02 11.03
CA GLN A 65 -7.28 -4.09 10.64
C GLN A 65 -8.54 -3.59 9.94
N ARG A 66 -9.07 -2.43 10.34
CA ARG A 66 -10.21 -1.79 9.66
C ARG A 66 -9.85 -1.44 8.22
N ILE A 67 -8.70 -0.78 8.01
CA ILE A 67 -8.24 -0.38 6.67
C ILE A 67 -8.06 -1.62 5.77
N ILE A 68 -7.39 -2.66 6.26
CA ILE A 68 -7.19 -3.91 5.50
C ILE A 68 -8.53 -4.58 5.15
N ARG A 69 -9.48 -4.62 6.09
CA ARG A 69 -10.77 -5.28 5.88
C ARG A 69 -11.66 -4.49 4.93
N ASP A 70 -11.81 -3.21 5.18
CA ASP A 70 -12.86 -2.38 4.58
C ASP A 70 -12.41 -1.81 3.23
N GLU A 71 -11.10 -1.55 3.08
CA GLU A 71 -10.58 -0.83 1.92
C GLU A 71 -9.72 -1.67 0.99
N VAL A 72 -9.27 -2.86 1.43
CA VAL A 72 -8.49 -3.79 0.61
C VAL A 72 -9.23 -5.10 0.40
N ALA A 73 -9.61 -5.82 1.45
CA ALA A 73 -10.20 -7.15 1.34
C ALA A 73 -11.63 -7.17 0.77
N ASN A 74 -12.38 -6.07 0.92
CA ASN A 74 -13.73 -5.92 0.39
C ASN A 74 -13.79 -5.25 -1.00
N ARG A 75 -12.66 -4.96 -1.64
CA ARG A 75 -12.65 -4.53 -3.05
C ARG A 75 -12.77 -5.76 -3.96
N THR A 76 -14.02 -6.14 -4.24
CA THR A 76 -14.36 -6.98 -5.41
C THR A 76 -14.31 -6.11 -6.67
N ASP A 77 -13.11 -5.72 -7.11
CA ASP A 77 -12.90 -4.99 -8.36
C ASP A 77 -12.01 -5.79 -9.33
N ASP A 78 -12.39 -7.03 -9.66
CA ASP A 78 -12.28 -7.58 -11.02
C ASP A 78 -12.66 -9.07 -11.02
N ASP A 79 -13.70 -9.45 -11.78
CA ASP A 79 -13.89 -10.81 -12.32
C ASP A 79 -12.83 -11.11 -13.42
N ARG A 80 -11.60 -10.62 -13.25
CA ARG A 80 -10.48 -10.87 -14.15
C ARG A 80 -9.37 -11.48 -13.34
N ALA A 81 -8.78 -12.54 -13.90
CA ALA A 81 -7.60 -13.15 -13.32
C ALA A 81 -6.53 -12.06 -13.10
N PRO A 82 -5.88 -12.02 -11.91
CA PRO A 82 -4.80 -11.09 -11.67
C PRO A 82 -3.78 -11.20 -12.81
N PRO A 83 -3.35 -10.09 -13.43
CA PRO A 83 -2.22 -10.16 -14.35
C PRO A 83 -1.04 -10.77 -13.57
N GLU A 84 -0.38 -11.77 -14.15
CA GLU A 84 0.80 -12.37 -13.52
C GLU A 84 1.78 -11.24 -13.20
N VAL A 85 2.03 -11.08 -11.89
CA VAL A 85 2.96 -10.09 -11.38
C VAL A 85 4.34 -10.45 -11.96
N PRO A 86 5.01 -9.53 -12.68
CA PRO A 86 6.35 -9.81 -13.20
C PRO A 86 7.27 -10.31 -12.09
N GLU A 87 8.09 -11.33 -12.36
CA GLU A 87 8.91 -12.03 -11.34
C GLU A 87 9.72 -11.07 -10.45
N ARG A 88 10.21 -9.98 -11.04
CA ARG A 88 10.93 -8.92 -10.32
C ARG A 88 10.08 -8.23 -9.27
N THR A 89 8.81 -7.94 -9.58
CA THR A 89 7.86 -7.30 -8.68
C THR A 89 7.41 -8.28 -7.59
N ALA A 90 7.18 -9.55 -7.91
CA ALA A 90 6.89 -10.61 -6.93
C ALA A 90 8.07 -10.83 -5.96
N GLN A 91 9.31 -10.72 -6.44
CA GLN A 91 10.51 -10.80 -5.61
C GLN A 91 10.63 -9.61 -4.64
N ILE A 92 10.35 -8.39 -5.11
CA ILE A 92 10.38 -7.19 -4.25
C ILE A 92 9.27 -7.24 -3.20
N LEU A 93 8.06 -7.68 -3.57
CA LEU A 93 6.95 -7.85 -2.63
C LEU A 93 7.26 -8.91 -1.55
N ARG A 94 7.85 -10.06 -1.92
CA ARG A 94 8.31 -11.08 -0.96
C ARG A 94 9.40 -10.57 -0.01
N GLN A 95 10.28 -9.70 -0.49
CA GLN A 95 11.38 -9.14 0.32
C GLN A 95 10.92 -8.03 1.27
N ARG A 96 9.95 -7.20 0.85
CA ARG A 96 9.54 -5.99 1.57
C ARG A 96 8.25 -6.12 2.37
N HIS A 97 7.36 -7.04 1.98
CA HIS A 97 6.07 -7.28 2.63
C HIS A 97 5.82 -8.80 2.80
N PRO A 98 6.56 -9.48 3.71
CA PRO A 98 6.47 -10.93 3.88
C PRO A 98 5.07 -11.44 4.28
N TRP A 99 4.21 -10.58 4.81
CA TRP A 99 2.82 -10.89 5.15
C TRP A 99 1.87 -10.93 3.94
N ALA A 100 2.25 -10.33 2.80
CA ALA A 100 1.42 -10.30 1.59
C ALA A 100 1.44 -11.64 0.82
N THR A 101 2.34 -12.57 1.15
CA THR A 101 2.41 -13.91 0.51
C THR A 101 1.51 -14.95 1.20
N THR A 102 0.92 -14.65 2.36
CA THR A 102 0.06 -15.60 3.07
C THR A 102 -1.41 -15.42 2.71
N ARG A 103 -1.81 -15.98 1.56
CA ARG A 103 -2.97 -16.89 1.41
C ARG A 103 -3.27 -17.20 -0.06
N ALA A 104 -2.95 -18.43 -0.46
CA ALA A 104 -3.70 -19.20 -1.45
C ALA A 104 -3.67 -20.68 -1.01
N SER A 105 -4.66 -21.08 -0.22
CA SER A 105 -5.11 -22.46 -0.04
C SER A 105 -6.59 -22.42 0.31
#